data_AF-A0A256ZHJ7-F1
#
_entry.id   AF-A0A256ZHJ7-F1
#
_cell.length_a   1.000
_cell.length_b   1.000
_cell.length_c   1.000
_cell.angle_alpha   90.00
_cell.angle_beta   90.00
_cell.angle_gamma   90.00
#
_symmetry.space_group_name_H-M   'P 1'
#
loop_
_entity.id
_entity.type
_entity.pdbx_description
1 polymer ?
#
loop_
_entity_poly.entity_id
_entity_poly.type
_entity_poly.pdbx_seq_one_letter_code
_entity_poly.pdbx_strand_id
1 'polypeptide(L)'
;MASADLLGSEERLVNTIANLFLLAGLPVMKHVSVDGFEIDILAIEPGSPRDSVVIVEVKKRPKPKLLKQVFKRLEYADYVYVGVPYTWYAWAYNKLPRSVGVIVVIDNEAVILRSATWVGNGGRLLRKIGSANQLPMQEAP
;
A
#
# COMPACT_ATOMS: atom_id res chain seq x y z
N MET A 1 27.94 -6.99 16.73
CA MET A 1 26.78 -7.88 16.57
C MET A 1 25.72 -7.13 15.77
N ALA A 2 25.74 -7.25 14.44
CA ALA A 2 24.81 -6.53 13.56
C ALA A 2 24.54 -7.40 12.35
N SER A 3 23.40 -8.10 12.30
CA SER A 3 22.95 -8.76 11.05
C SER A 3 21.54 -9.35 11.07
N ALA A 4 20.84 -9.48 12.21
CA ALA A 4 19.51 -10.12 12.23
C ALA A 4 18.33 -9.14 12.09
N ASP A 5 18.45 -7.89 12.57
CA ASP A 5 17.35 -6.91 12.62
C ASP A 5 17.23 -5.96 11.42
N LEU A 6 18.16 -6.03 10.48
CA LEU A 6 18.17 -5.20 9.26
C LEU A 6 16.94 -5.45 8.35
N LEU A 7 16.24 -6.56 8.59
CA LEU A 7 15.15 -7.01 7.74
C LEU A 7 13.76 -6.77 8.33
N GLY A 8 13.65 -6.25 9.56
CA GLY A 8 12.39 -5.91 10.24
C GLY A 8 11.35 -7.04 10.32
N SER A 9 10.29 -6.89 11.11
CA SER A 9 9.06 -7.63 10.85
C SER A 9 8.37 -7.02 9.61
N GLU A 10 7.56 -7.80 8.88
CA GLU A 10 6.74 -7.24 7.79
C GLU A 10 5.81 -6.13 8.34
N GLU A 11 5.30 -6.31 9.54
CA GLU A 11 4.52 -5.30 10.28
C GLU A 11 5.31 -3.99 10.49
N ARG A 12 6.62 -4.04 10.76
CA ARG A 12 7.43 -2.82 10.86
C ARG A 12 7.47 -2.08 9.53
N LEU A 13 7.62 -2.79 8.40
CA LEU A 13 7.59 -2.16 7.08
C LEU A 13 6.22 -1.53 6.80
N VAL A 14 5.14 -2.24 7.14
CA VAL A 14 3.77 -1.73 6.99
C VAL A 14 3.59 -0.44 7.80
N ASN A 15 4.01 -0.42 9.07
CA ASN A 15 3.91 0.78 9.92
C ASN A 15 4.75 1.95 9.39
N THR A 16 6.00 1.70 9.01
CA THR A 16 6.88 2.73 8.45
C THR A 16 6.30 3.36 7.18
N ILE A 17 5.72 2.54 6.30
CA ILE A 17 5.11 3.04 5.05
C ILE A 17 3.76 3.70 5.32
N ALA A 18 2.94 3.18 6.23
CA ALA A 18 1.67 3.81 6.60
C ALA A 18 1.89 5.22 7.15
N ASN A 19 2.95 5.40 7.97
CA ASN A 19 3.32 6.70 8.50
C ASN A 19 3.65 7.75 7.43
N LEU A 20 4.19 7.34 6.27
CA LEU A 20 4.42 8.26 5.14
C LEU A 20 3.13 8.94 4.69
N PHE A 21 2.04 8.18 4.57
CA PHE A 21 0.74 8.71 4.14
C PHE A 21 0.02 9.47 5.26
N LEU A 22 0.13 9.00 6.51
CA LEU A 22 -0.41 9.72 7.67
C LEU A 22 0.23 11.10 7.84
N LEU A 23 1.56 11.20 7.68
CA LEU A 23 2.29 12.48 7.74
C LEU A 23 1.91 13.41 6.58
N ALA A 24 1.46 12.87 5.45
CA ALA A 24 0.89 13.63 4.35
C ALA A 24 -0.58 14.05 4.58
N GLY A 25 -1.15 13.74 5.75
CA GLY A 25 -2.52 14.10 6.11
C GLY A 25 -3.60 13.20 5.49
N LEU A 26 -3.22 12.02 4.98
CA LEU A 26 -4.17 11.09 4.35
C LEU A 26 -4.72 10.09 5.37
N PRO A 27 -6.05 9.80 5.35
CA PRO A 27 -6.61 8.65 6.04
C PRO A 27 -5.99 7.33 5.58
N VAL A 28 -5.52 6.51 6.53
CA VAL A 28 -4.87 5.21 6.27
C VAL A 28 -5.50 4.10 7.09
N MET A 29 -5.72 2.96 6.45
CA MET A 29 -6.08 1.69 7.08
C MET A 29 -5.02 0.64 6.72
N LYS A 30 -4.75 -0.28 7.65
CA LYS A 30 -3.80 -1.40 7.46
C LYS A 30 -4.54 -2.73 7.45
N HIS A 31 -4.01 -3.73 6.74
CA HIS A 31 -4.52 -5.11 6.73
C HIS A 31 -6.02 -5.21 6.41
N VAL A 32 -6.45 -4.45 5.40
CA VAL A 32 -7.87 -4.33 5.03
C VAL A 32 -8.28 -5.50 4.16
N SER A 33 -9.28 -6.26 4.59
CA SER A 33 -9.83 -7.36 3.80
C SER A 33 -11.05 -6.92 2.97
N VAL A 34 -10.96 -7.03 1.65
CA VAL A 34 -12.06 -6.75 0.70
C VAL A 34 -12.08 -7.81 -0.40
N ASP A 35 -13.26 -8.30 -0.78
CA ASP A 35 -13.43 -9.27 -1.89
C ASP A 35 -12.53 -10.52 -1.79
N GLY A 36 -12.37 -11.03 -0.57
CA GLY A 36 -11.56 -12.23 -0.31
C GLY A 36 -10.06 -12.02 -0.55
N PHE A 37 -9.58 -10.77 -0.52
CA PHE A 37 -8.16 -10.48 -0.48
C PHE A 37 -7.84 -9.42 0.58
N GLU A 38 -6.64 -9.55 1.15
CA GLU A 38 -6.10 -8.60 2.11
C GLU A 38 -5.28 -7.53 1.39
N ILE A 39 -5.34 -6.30 1.86
CA ILE A 39 -4.57 -5.14 1.41
C ILE A 39 -3.70 -4.70 2.58
N ASP A 40 -2.38 -4.70 2.41
CA ASP A 40 -1.46 -4.37 3.50
C ASP A 40 -1.66 -2.92 3.98
N ILE A 41 -1.76 -1.96 3.04
CA ILE A 41 -2.06 -0.55 3.34
C ILE A 41 -3.04 0.00 2.31
N LEU A 42 -4.08 0.66 2.81
CA LEU A 42 -5.06 1.39 2.03
C LEU A 42 -5.07 2.84 2.51
N ALA A 43 -4.73 3.78 1.63
CA ALA A 43 -4.88 5.21 1.88
C ALA A 43 -5.95 5.80 0.95
N ILE A 44 -6.72 6.74 1.47
CA ILE A 44 -7.75 7.46 0.73
C ILE A 44 -7.32 8.92 0.62
N GLU A 45 -7.19 9.42 -0.61
CA GLU A 45 -6.91 10.82 -0.88
C GLU A 45 -8.22 11.54 -1.22
N PRO A 46 -8.73 12.42 -0.34
CA PRO A 46 -9.95 13.16 -0.61
C PRO A 46 -9.82 14.03 -1.86
N GLY A 47 -10.81 14.00 -2.74
CA GLY A 47 -10.69 14.67 -4.03
C GLY A 47 -12.01 14.93 -4.74
N SER A 48 -11.93 15.68 -5.83
CA SER A 48 -13.04 15.96 -6.75
C SER A 48 -12.70 15.43 -8.15
N PRO A 49 -13.61 14.72 -8.85
CA PRO A 49 -15.02 14.52 -8.52
C PRO A 49 -15.30 13.42 -7.48
N ARG A 50 -14.26 12.70 -7.03
CA ARG A 50 -14.35 11.66 -6.01
C ARG A 50 -13.01 11.49 -5.31
N ASP A 51 -13.04 10.82 -4.16
CA ASP A 51 -11.85 10.34 -3.48
C ASP A 51 -11.03 9.39 -4.36
N SER A 52 -9.73 9.35 -4.10
CA SER A 52 -8.77 8.51 -4.78
C SER A 52 -8.27 7.39 -3.87
N VAL A 53 -8.13 6.20 -4.43
CA VAL A 53 -7.70 5.00 -3.70
C VAL A 53 -6.23 4.72 -3.96
N VAL A 54 -5.43 4.71 -2.90
CA VAL A 54 -4.03 4.28 -2.93
C VAL A 54 -3.93 2.94 -2.22
N ILE A 55 -3.43 1.92 -2.93
CA ILE A 55 -3.10 0.62 -2.34
C ILE A 55 -1.58 0.48 -2.28
N VAL A 56 -1.06 0.00 -1.15
CA VAL A 56 0.33 -0.44 -1.04
C VAL A 56 0.41 -1.91 -0.65
N GLU A 57 1.12 -2.68 -1.46
CA GLU A 57 1.51 -4.06 -1.14
C GLU A 57 2.92 -4.06 -0.56
N VAL A 58 3.07 -4.47 0.69
CA VAL A 58 4.33 -4.50 1.41
C VAL A 58 4.87 -5.93 1.40
N LYS A 59 6.14 -6.10 1.01
CA LYS A 59 6.79 -7.41 1.04
C LYS A 59 8.21 -7.29 1.55
N LYS A 60 8.52 -8.10 2.56
CA LYS A 60 9.90 -8.21 3.09
C LYS A 60 10.90 -8.76 2.07
N ARG A 61 10.45 -9.64 1.18
CA ARG A 61 11.23 -10.21 0.07
C ARG A 61 10.33 -10.37 -1.15
N PRO A 62 10.81 -10.05 -2.36
CA PRO A 62 10.03 -10.22 -3.56
C PRO A 62 9.78 -11.70 -3.83
N LYS A 63 8.53 -12.03 -4.18
CA LYS A 63 8.10 -13.38 -4.57
C LYS A 63 7.46 -13.31 -5.95
N PRO A 64 7.54 -14.37 -6.78
CA PRO A 64 6.88 -14.38 -8.10
C PRO A 64 5.37 -14.09 -8.04
N LYS A 65 4.71 -14.49 -6.94
CA LYS A 65 3.28 -14.22 -6.69
C LYS A 65 2.95 -12.73 -6.51
N LEU A 66 3.93 -11.89 -6.17
CA LEU A 66 3.73 -10.46 -5.96
C LEU A 66 3.22 -9.76 -7.23
N LEU A 67 3.74 -10.12 -8.40
CA LEU A 67 3.26 -9.53 -9.65
C LEU A 67 1.77 -9.82 -9.87
N LYS A 68 1.32 -11.05 -9.59
CA LYS A 68 -0.11 -11.41 -9.66
C LYS A 68 -0.95 -10.61 -8.68
N GLN A 69 -0.46 -10.39 -7.46
CA GLN A 69 -1.13 -9.55 -6.46
C GLN A 69 -1.25 -8.11 -6.94
N VAL A 70 -0.14 -7.52 -7.41
CA VAL A 70 -0.08 -6.15 -7.93
C VAL A 70 -1.04 -5.95 -9.11
N PHE A 71 -1.06 -6.87 -10.08
CA PHE A 71 -2.03 -6.80 -11.19
C PHE A 71 -3.47 -6.84 -10.69
N LYS A 72 -3.78 -7.71 -9.72
CA LYS A 72 -5.10 -7.72 -9.09
C LYS A 72 -5.40 -6.38 -8.41
N ARG A 73 -4.44 -5.72 -7.76
CA ARG A 73 -4.66 -4.41 -7.11
C ARG A 73 -4.96 -3.29 -8.09
N LEU A 74 -4.36 -3.33 -9.28
CA LEU A 74 -4.63 -2.34 -10.33
C LEU A 74 -6.10 -2.31 -10.76
N GLU A 75 -6.86 -3.39 -10.55
CA GLU A 75 -8.31 -3.43 -10.81
C GLU A 75 -9.17 -2.75 -9.73
N TYR A 76 -8.58 -2.39 -8.58
CA TYR A 76 -9.30 -1.89 -7.41
C TYR A 76 -8.76 -0.56 -6.86
N ALA A 77 -7.69 -0.02 -7.42
CA ALA A 77 -7.05 1.20 -6.93
C ALA A 77 -6.92 2.24 -8.04
N ASP A 78 -6.76 3.50 -7.65
CA ASP A 78 -6.34 4.56 -8.55
C ASP A 78 -4.82 4.64 -8.64
N TYR A 79 -4.14 4.31 -7.54
CA TYR A 79 -2.69 4.21 -7.46
C TYR A 79 -2.30 2.93 -6.75
N VAL A 80 -1.31 2.21 -7.29
CA VAL A 80 -0.73 1.02 -6.65
C VAL A 80 0.74 1.25 -6.41
N TYR A 81 1.16 1.06 -5.17
CA TYR A 81 2.56 1.04 -4.77
C TYR A 81 2.96 -0.36 -4.29
N VAL A 82 4.25 -0.64 -4.39
CA VAL A 82 4.88 -1.76 -3.70
C VAL A 82 5.91 -1.23 -2.72
N GLY A 83 5.78 -1.64 -1.47
CA GLY A 83 6.69 -1.35 -0.38
C GLY A 83 7.69 -2.48 -0.15
N VAL A 84 8.99 -2.17 -0.21
CA VAL A 84 10.06 -3.15 0.06
C VAL A 84 11.17 -2.56 0.92
N PRO A 85 11.96 -3.39 1.62
CA PRO A 85 13.24 -2.93 2.18
C PRO A 85 14.16 -2.41 1.07
N TYR A 86 15.02 -1.45 1.40
CA TYR A 86 15.99 -0.87 0.47
C TYR A 86 16.81 -1.94 -0.25
N THR A 87 17.18 -3.04 0.40
CA THR A 87 17.94 -4.15 -0.21
C THR A 87 17.29 -4.75 -1.47
N TRP A 88 15.98 -4.55 -1.69
CA TRP A 88 15.23 -5.05 -2.84
C TRP A 88 14.82 -3.96 -3.84
N TYR A 89 15.31 -2.73 -3.70
CA TYR A 89 14.91 -1.60 -4.55
C TYR A 89 15.13 -1.88 -6.03
N ALA A 90 16.29 -2.42 -6.40
CA ALA A 90 16.65 -2.68 -7.80
C ALA A 90 15.72 -3.73 -8.43
N TRP A 91 15.31 -4.74 -7.67
CA TRP A 91 14.33 -5.72 -8.14
C TRP A 91 12.97 -5.04 -8.38
N ALA A 92 12.48 -4.28 -7.40
CA ALA A 92 11.17 -3.63 -7.49
C ALA A 92 11.12 -2.64 -8.67
N TYR A 93 12.18 -1.83 -8.82
CA TYR A 93 12.30 -0.86 -9.89
C TYR A 93 12.27 -1.52 -11.28
N ASN A 94 12.99 -2.62 -11.46
CA ASN A 94 13.15 -3.27 -12.77
C ASN A 94 12.03 -4.26 -13.13
N LYS A 95 11.36 -4.87 -12.15
CA LYS A 95 10.38 -5.94 -12.40
C LYS A 95 8.92 -5.51 -12.31
N LEU A 96 8.62 -4.43 -11.58
CA LEU A 96 7.25 -3.93 -11.46
C LEU A 96 6.86 -3.11 -12.69
N PRO A 97 5.60 -3.20 -13.16
CA PRO A 97 5.08 -2.35 -14.25
C PRO A 97 5.34 -0.85 -13.99
N ARG A 98 5.53 -0.07 -15.04
CA ARG A 98 5.79 1.38 -14.91
C ARG A 98 4.66 2.16 -14.24
N SER A 99 3.43 1.67 -14.34
CA SER A 99 2.26 2.26 -13.65
C SER A 99 2.29 2.09 -12.13
N VAL A 100 3.09 1.15 -11.62
CA VAL A 100 3.16 0.80 -10.20
C VAL A 100 4.30 1.58 -9.54
N GLY A 101 3.98 2.31 -8.47
CA GLY A 101 4.95 3.04 -7.69
C GLY A 101 5.80 2.12 -6.81
N VAL A 102 6.96 2.62 -6.39
CA VAL A 102 7.91 1.88 -5.55
C VAL A 102 8.23 2.73 -4.33
N ILE A 103 7.97 2.16 -3.16
CA ILE A 103 8.34 2.73 -1.86
C ILE A 103 9.42 1.84 -1.27
N VAL A 104 10.53 2.46 -0.86
CA VAL A 104 11.63 1.77 -0.20
C VAL A 104 11.70 2.18 1.26
N VAL A 105 12.01 1.22 2.14
CA VAL A 105 12.30 1.48 3.54
C VAL A 105 13.80 1.36 3.78
N ILE A 106 14.42 2.45 4.24
CA ILE A 106 15.84 2.53 4.63
C ILE A 106 15.91 3.17 6.01
N ASP A 107 16.66 2.57 6.94
CA ASP A 107 16.92 3.14 8.28
C ASP A 107 15.68 3.64 9.06
N ASN A 108 14.54 2.95 8.92
CA ASN A 108 13.21 3.30 9.48
C ASN A 108 12.44 4.41 8.79
N GLU A 109 12.90 4.86 7.64
CA GLU A 109 12.23 5.88 6.84
C GLU A 109 11.69 5.28 5.54
N ALA A 110 10.47 5.66 5.17
CA ALA A 110 9.87 5.29 3.89
C ALA A 110 10.09 6.42 2.87
N VAL A 111 10.60 6.07 1.70
CA VAL A 111 10.85 7.02 0.60
C VAL A 111 10.20 6.50 -0.67
N ILE A 112 9.51 7.38 -1.39
CA ILE A 112 8.98 7.09 -2.72
C ILE A 112 10.14 7.16 -3.72
N LEU A 113 10.59 6.01 -4.20
CA LEU A 113 11.63 5.91 -5.24
C LEU A 113 11.04 6.11 -6.64
N ARG A 114 9.79 5.69 -6.85
CA ARG A 114 9.04 5.86 -8.09
C ARG A 114 7.59 6.14 -7.79
N SER A 115 7.04 7.23 -8.31
CA SER A 115 5.62 7.54 -8.19
C SER A 115 4.76 6.56 -8.99
N ALA A 116 3.60 6.20 -8.44
CA ALA A 116 2.59 5.45 -9.19
C ALA A 116 1.91 6.35 -10.23
N THR A 117 1.41 5.76 -11.32
CA THR A 117 0.58 6.47 -12.31
C THR A 117 -0.89 6.24 -11.99
N TRP A 118 -1.73 7.26 -12.19
CA TRP A 118 -3.18 7.14 -12.07
C TRP A 118 -3.73 6.09 -13.05
N VAL A 119 -4.47 5.10 -12.55
CA VAL A 119 -5.18 4.10 -13.37
C VAL A 119 -6.70 4.16 -13.25
N GLY A 120 -7.24 4.91 -12.28
CA GLY A 120 -8.67 5.27 -12.22
C GLY A 120 -9.66 4.19 -11.77
N ASN A 121 -9.20 3.05 -11.26
CA ASN A 121 -10.06 1.91 -10.92
C ASN A 121 -10.54 1.89 -9.46
N GLY A 122 -10.20 2.91 -8.66
CA GLY A 122 -10.52 2.98 -7.22
C GLY A 122 -12.00 3.02 -6.88
N GLY A 123 -12.85 3.45 -7.82
CA GLY A 123 -14.30 3.58 -7.58
C GLY A 123 -14.99 2.28 -7.14
N ARG A 124 -14.49 1.11 -7.56
CA ARG A 124 -15.03 -0.18 -7.12
C ARG A 124 -14.77 -0.43 -5.64
N LEU A 125 -13.57 -0.10 -5.16
CA LEU A 125 -13.19 -0.29 -3.76
C LEU A 125 -13.90 0.72 -2.87
N LEU A 126 -13.99 1.98 -3.29
CA LEU A 126 -14.75 3.02 -2.55
C LEU A 126 -16.20 2.64 -2.32
N ARG A 127 -16.89 2.08 -3.32
CA ARG A 127 -18.27 1.60 -3.13
C ARG A 127 -18.34 0.53 -2.05
N LYS A 128 -17.39 -0.40 -2.01
CA LYS A 128 -17.37 -1.49 -1.02
C LYS A 128 -17.09 -0.99 0.39
N ILE A 129 -16.13 -0.07 0.54
CA ILE A 129 -15.80 0.54 1.82
C ILE A 129 -16.96 1.45 2.29
N GLY A 130 -17.54 2.24 1.40
CA GLY A 130 -18.70 3.09 1.69
C GLY A 130 -19.95 2.29 2.07
N SER A 131 -20.20 1.14 1.43
CA SER A 131 -21.24 0.19 1.85
C SER A 131 -20.93 -0.48 3.19
N ALA A 132 -19.65 -0.67 3.53
CA ALA A 132 -19.23 -1.22 4.83
C ALA A 132 -19.31 -0.20 5.97
N ASN A 133 -19.17 1.10 5.69
CA ASN A 133 -19.37 2.19 6.66
C ASN A 133 -20.85 2.39 7.07
N GLN A 134 -21.77 1.49 6.66
CA GLN A 134 -23.10 1.33 7.24
C GLN A 134 -23.15 0.21 8.33
N LEU A 135 -22.00 -0.24 8.85
CA LEU A 135 -21.90 -1.16 9.99
C LEU A 135 -21.06 -0.52 11.12
N PRO A 136 -21.34 -0.86 12.39
CA PRO A 136 -21.45 0.10 13.47
C PRO A 136 -20.11 0.70 13.86
N MET A 137 -20.14 1.98 14.21
CA MET A 137 -19.11 2.62 15.02
C MET A 137 -18.80 1.70 16.19
N GLN A 138 -17.55 1.23 16.28
CA GLN A 138 -17.09 0.62 17.52
C GLN A 138 -17.21 1.68 18.60
N GLU A 139 -18.07 1.41 19.58
CA GLU A 139 -18.13 2.14 20.84
C GLU A 139 -16.72 2.11 21.45
N ALA A 140 -16.18 3.29 21.73
CA ALA A 140 -14.96 3.42 22.51
C ALA A 140 -15.28 3.09 23.99
N PRO A 141 -14.31 2.51 24.73
CA PRO A 141 -14.45 2.20 26.16
C PRO A 141 -14.61 3.45 27.04
#